data_AF-A0A372R7F1-F1
#
_entry.id   AF-A0A372R7F1-F1
#
_cell.length_a   1.000
_cell.length_b   1.000
_cell.length_c   1.000
_cell.angle_alpha   90.00
_cell.angle_beta   90.00
_cell.angle_gamma   90.00
#
_symmetry.space_group_name_H-M   'P 1'
#
loop_
_entity.id
_entity.type
_entity.pdbx_description
1 polymer ?
#
loop_
_entity_poly.entity_id
_entity_poly.type
_entity_poly.pdbx_seq_one_letter_code
_entity_poly.pdbx_strand_id
1 'polypeptide(L)'
;MVVATLSAATGIPEQNLTLVLSILFGYLAAIIYRIALLRPLKTVWAPFIRNLYVTVSGLSISYFFNGSDIKHSLITTIVTWFLCYFGDLIGNRKLACASSFVFNFSYLIVGYYVTATDEYDIDWTMPQCVLCLRMIGFSMDFMDGAKSSKSSVPVNSEKKTDDNKKVDSQSDALTKRPPKQPISFEKNIQLQTLPPLIETIGYAYFFGAFLIGPQFSFNLYRKFITMNLFPDPNNIPTGSYRYALKSFLIGALYLGVQQIAVGFFPMSYLLTKEYAAKSLIQRLAYMWMAGKFSFTKYLGIWTLAEGSCILSCISFNGYDANGDPEWNGLANVDKIKFEFATSLNQIVGAFNTNTNIWTKIYIFKRLIFLGNKNLSSLGALLFLALWHGVYSGYFICFSLEYVDIETEKRWVKRLEPYTKPLYDSKNELKYKTIRGLHKFACWFGQTCGLHYAMVSFELLKWDKVVTAYNSVYWIGHIVVFTLLFADMILPKRRTKKTEKIISLDEKVNNNVNNGYVNGTTKVKEQ
;
A
#
# COMPACT_ATOMS: atom_id res chain seq x y z
N MET A 1 0.81 -22.58 26.84
CA MET A 1 -0.32 -23.32 27.46
C MET A 1 -1.65 -22.91 26.84
N VAL A 2 -2.09 -21.65 26.92
CA VAL A 2 -3.39 -21.20 26.36
C VAL A 2 -3.52 -21.41 24.84
N VAL A 3 -2.50 -21.03 24.05
CA VAL A 3 -2.52 -21.19 22.59
C VAL A 3 -2.62 -22.66 22.18
N ALA A 4 -1.78 -23.52 22.76
CA ALA A 4 -1.82 -24.97 22.52
C ALA A 4 -3.18 -25.58 22.86
N THR A 5 -3.80 -25.19 23.98
CA THR A 5 -5.15 -25.65 24.34
C THR A 5 -6.20 -25.19 23.34
N LEU A 6 -6.14 -23.94 22.87
CA LEU A 6 -7.06 -23.44 21.84
C LEU A 6 -6.85 -24.13 20.49
N SER A 7 -5.59 -24.40 20.13
CA SER A 7 -5.25 -25.13 18.90
C SER A 7 -5.82 -26.54 18.94
N ALA A 8 -5.62 -27.26 20.05
CA ALA A 8 -6.19 -28.59 20.25
C ALA A 8 -7.73 -28.59 20.21
N ALA A 9 -8.37 -27.54 20.73
CA ALA A 9 -9.83 -27.42 20.75
C ALA A 9 -10.45 -27.02 19.39
N THR A 10 -9.73 -26.25 18.57
CA THR A 10 -10.26 -25.67 17.33
C THR A 10 -9.74 -26.33 16.06
N GLY A 11 -8.64 -27.08 16.14
CA GLY A 11 -7.92 -27.62 14.98
C GLY A 11 -7.15 -26.56 14.19
N ILE A 12 -7.13 -25.30 14.63
CA ILE A 12 -6.39 -24.22 13.97
C ILE A 12 -4.92 -24.29 14.40
N PRO A 13 -3.95 -24.19 13.47
CA PRO A 13 -2.53 -24.18 13.81
C PRO A 13 -2.16 -23.12 14.85
N GLU A 14 -1.27 -23.47 15.79
CA GLU A 14 -0.87 -22.57 16.90
C GLU A 14 -0.36 -21.21 16.42
N GLN A 15 0.39 -21.17 15.32
CA GLN A 15 0.93 -19.93 14.77
C GLN A 15 -0.19 -19.01 14.23
N ASN A 16 -1.21 -19.58 13.57
CA ASN A 16 -2.37 -18.82 13.09
C ASN A 16 -3.15 -18.21 14.27
N LEU A 17 -3.34 -18.98 15.34
CA LEU A 17 -3.99 -18.50 16.57
C LEU A 17 -3.15 -17.41 17.23
N THR A 18 -1.83 -17.58 17.31
CA THR A 18 -0.91 -16.59 17.87
C THR A 18 -0.98 -15.27 17.10
N LEU A 19 -1.03 -15.31 15.77
CA LEU A 19 -1.23 -14.15 14.91
C LEU A 19 -2.55 -13.44 15.23
N VAL A 20 -3.67 -14.18 15.22
CA VAL A 20 -5.00 -13.60 15.47
C VAL A 20 -5.07 -13.00 16.87
N LEU A 21 -4.61 -13.72 17.90
CA LEU A 21 -4.58 -13.23 19.28
C LEU A 21 -3.72 -11.97 19.42
N SER A 22 -2.58 -11.90 18.74
CA SER A 22 -1.71 -10.71 18.75
C SER A 22 -2.43 -9.48 18.17
N ILE A 23 -3.22 -9.67 17.10
CA ILE A 23 -4.06 -8.61 16.54
C ILE A 23 -5.16 -8.19 17.52
N LEU A 24 -5.80 -9.15 18.20
CA LEU A 24 -6.81 -8.87 19.22
C LEU A 24 -6.23 -8.13 20.43
N PHE A 25 -5.00 -8.44 20.86
CA PHE A 25 -4.29 -7.65 21.86
C PHE A 25 -4.04 -6.21 21.39
N GLY A 26 -3.84 -5.99 20.08
CA GLY A 26 -3.82 -4.65 19.48
C GLY A 26 -5.12 -3.87 19.73
N TYR A 27 -6.29 -4.51 19.70
CA TYR A 27 -7.56 -3.86 20.06
C TYR A 27 -7.62 -3.46 21.53
N LEU A 28 -7.19 -4.36 22.44
CA LEU A 28 -7.13 -4.05 23.88
C LEU A 28 -6.18 -2.88 24.15
N ALA A 29 -4.99 -2.90 23.54
CA ALA A 29 -4.03 -1.83 23.64
C ALA A 29 -4.59 -0.50 23.10
N ALA A 30 -5.35 -0.54 21.99
CA ALA A 30 -6.00 0.63 21.42
C ALA A 30 -7.10 1.21 22.33
N ILE A 31 -7.91 0.35 22.96
CA ILE A 31 -8.97 0.78 23.88
C ILE A 31 -8.38 1.46 25.11
N ILE A 32 -7.37 0.86 25.72
CA ILE A 32 -6.67 1.45 26.88
C ILE A 32 -6.01 2.78 26.47
N TYR A 33 -5.30 2.82 25.33
CA TYR A 33 -4.72 4.06 24.79
C TYR A 33 -5.77 5.15 24.65
N ARG A 34 -6.94 4.81 24.09
CA ARG A 34 -8.01 5.76 23.87
C ARG A 34 -8.61 6.30 25.17
N ILE A 35 -8.87 5.43 26.14
CA ILE A 35 -9.49 5.84 27.40
C ILE A 35 -8.51 6.68 28.23
N ALA A 36 -7.24 6.26 28.30
CA ALA A 36 -6.26 6.84 29.21
C ALA A 36 -5.40 7.96 28.60
N LEU A 37 -5.10 7.91 27.29
CA LEU A 37 -4.03 8.70 26.68
C LEU A 37 -4.45 9.61 25.52
N LEU A 38 -5.59 9.35 24.87
CA LEU A 38 -6.15 10.28 23.86
C LEU A 38 -6.81 11.51 24.49
N ARG A 39 -7.21 11.44 25.77
CA ARG A 39 -7.63 12.66 26.47
C ARG A 39 -6.42 13.61 26.57
N PRO A 40 -6.61 14.93 26.44
CA PRO A 40 -5.52 15.89 26.55
C PRO A 40 -4.85 15.79 27.92
N LEU A 41 -3.69 15.13 27.96
CA LEU A 41 -2.83 15.13 29.12
C LEU A 41 -2.25 16.55 29.25
N LYS A 42 -2.58 17.25 30.34
CA LYS A 42 -2.11 18.61 30.63
C LYS A 42 -0.68 18.61 31.18
N THR A 43 0.26 17.98 30.46
CA THR A 43 1.67 17.91 30.83
C THR A 43 2.56 17.96 29.59
N VAL A 44 3.74 18.56 29.72
CA VAL A 44 4.76 18.60 28.67
C VAL A 44 5.25 17.21 28.29
N TRP A 45 5.13 16.25 29.21
CA TRP A 45 5.51 14.84 29.02
C TRP A 45 4.47 14.03 28.24
N ALA A 46 3.35 14.64 27.84
CA ALA A 46 2.24 13.92 27.22
C ALA A 46 2.64 13.11 25.97
N PRO A 47 3.43 13.64 25.00
CA PRO A 47 3.89 12.86 23.85
C PRO A 47 4.79 11.70 24.27
N PHE A 48 5.67 11.91 25.24
CA PHE A 48 6.55 10.86 25.78
C PHE A 48 5.75 9.73 26.43
N ILE A 49 4.75 10.05 27.26
CA ILE A 49 3.89 9.06 27.93
C ILE A 49 3.12 8.22 26.90
N ARG A 50 2.55 8.87 25.87
CA ARG A 50 1.88 8.17 24.76
C ARG A 50 2.83 7.24 24.02
N ASN A 51 4.02 7.72 23.69
CA ASN A 51 5.04 6.92 23.02
C ASN A 51 5.51 5.75 23.88
N LEU A 52 5.73 5.97 25.18
CA LEU A 52 6.15 4.93 26.13
C LEU A 52 5.09 3.83 26.21
N TYR A 53 3.81 4.19 26.31
CA TYR A 53 2.73 3.23 26.26
C TYR A 53 2.73 2.42 24.97
N VAL A 54 2.84 3.08 23.81
CA VAL A 54 2.89 2.41 22.50
C VAL A 54 4.08 1.45 22.45
N THR A 55 5.24 1.88 22.95
CA THR A 55 6.46 1.07 23.00
C THR A 55 6.27 -0.17 23.86
N VAL A 56 5.80 -0.02 25.10
CA VAL A 56 5.63 -1.14 26.04
C VAL A 56 4.59 -2.12 25.53
N SER A 57 3.43 -1.63 25.09
CA SER A 57 2.37 -2.50 24.56
C SER A 57 2.79 -3.20 23.27
N GLY A 58 3.43 -2.47 22.35
CA GLY A 58 3.97 -3.00 21.11
C GLY A 58 5.01 -4.10 21.31
N LEU A 59 6.01 -3.85 22.15
CA LEU A 59 7.04 -4.82 22.49
C LEU A 59 6.47 -6.04 23.21
N SER A 60 5.48 -5.85 24.10
CA SER A 60 4.80 -6.96 24.79
C SER A 60 4.06 -7.87 23.82
N ILE A 61 3.31 -7.29 22.87
CA ILE A 61 2.60 -8.06 21.83
C ILE A 61 3.60 -8.73 20.89
N SER A 62 4.69 -8.03 20.52
CA SER A 62 5.74 -8.59 19.67
C SER A 62 6.47 -9.75 20.35
N TYR A 63 6.69 -9.69 21.66
CA TYR A 63 7.28 -10.78 22.43
C TYR A 63 6.32 -11.95 22.58
N PHE A 64 5.03 -11.69 22.77
CA PHE A 64 4.00 -12.74 22.76
C PHE A 64 3.98 -13.48 21.41
N PHE A 65 4.10 -12.76 20.29
CA PHE A 65 4.09 -13.35 18.96
C PHE A 65 5.40 -14.09 18.61
N ASN A 66 6.56 -13.46 18.83
CA ASN A 66 7.87 -13.97 18.39
C ASN A 66 8.64 -14.76 19.44
N GLY A 67 8.24 -14.71 20.72
CA GLY A 67 9.09 -15.17 21.81
C GLY A 67 10.46 -14.49 21.79
N SER A 68 11.54 -15.29 21.91
CA SER A 68 12.92 -14.81 21.87
C SER A 68 13.35 -14.23 20.52
N ASP A 69 12.64 -14.55 19.44
CA ASP A 69 13.01 -14.11 18.09
C ASP A 69 12.67 -12.65 17.82
N ILE A 70 12.00 -11.97 18.76
CA ILE A 70 11.85 -10.51 18.76
C ILE A 70 13.20 -9.78 18.61
N LYS A 71 14.30 -10.39 19.08
CA LYS A 71 15.66 -9.87 18.97
C LYS A 71 16.02 -9.48 17.54
N HIS A 72 15.58 -10.24 16.54
CA HIS A 72 15.89 -9.98 15.12
C HIS A 72 15.34 -8.62 14.68
N SER A 73 14.06 -8.38 14.94
CA SER A 73 13.40 -7.11 14.64
C SER A 73 13.91 -5.94 15.48
N LEU A 74 14.27 -6.19 16.74
CA LEU A 74 14.82 -5.16 17.62
C LEU A 74 16.21 -4.72 17.15
N ILE A 75 17.08 -5.69 16.83
CA ILE A 75 18.41 -5.43 16.29
C ILE A 75 18.28 -4.58 15.02
N THR A 76 17.38 -4.94 14.09
CA THR A 76 17.27 -4.17 12.84
C THR A 76 16.81 -2.73 13.06
N THR A 77 15.88 -2.51 13.99
CA THR A 77 15.42 -1.17 14.38
C THR A 77 16.55 -0.35 15.02
N ILE A 78 17.26 -0.92 15.99
CA ILE A 78 18.32 -0.25 16.74
C ILE A 78 19.52 0.06 15.84
N VAL A 79 19.96 -0.89 15.02
CA VAL A 79 21.06 -0.68 14.07
C VAL A 79 20.70 0.39 13.06
N THR A 80 19.47 0.41 12.53
CA THR A 80 19.01 1.48 11.63
C THR A 80 19.13 2.86 12.28
N TRP A 81 18.72 2.97 13.55
CA TRP A 81 18.82 4.22 14.29
C TRP A 81 20.27 4.66 14.47
N PHE A 82 21.17 3.75 14.86
CA PHE A 82 22.60 4.05 14.99
C PHE A 82 23.24 4.43 13.65
N LEU A 83 22.90 3.75 12.56
CA LEU A 83 23.37 4.13 11.23
C LEU A 83 22.96 5.57 10.89
N CYS A 84 21.71 5.95 11.19
CA CYS A 84 21.25 7.33 11.00
C CYS A 84 22.01 8.31 11.90
N TYR A 85 22.20 7.97 13.18
CA TYR A 85 22.93 8.79 14.15
C TYR A 85 24.38 9.06 13.71
N PHE A 86 25.15 8.00 13.41
CA PHE A 86 26.54 8.15 12.94
C PHE A 86 26.62 8.82 11.57
N GLY A 87 25.64 8.56 10.69
CA GLY A 87 25.53 9.26 9.41
C GLY A 87 25.36 10.76 9.56
N ASP A 88 24.58 11.19 10.54
CA ASP A 88 24.40 12.62 10.85
C ASP A 88 25.67 13.23 11.45
N LEU A 89 26.32 12.53 12.39
CA LEU A 89 27.58 12.95 12.99
C LEU A 89 28.69 13.17 11.96
N ILE A 90 28.78 12.29 10.96
CA ILE A 90 29.77 12.38 9.87
C ILE A 90 29.32 13.36 8.77
N GLY A 91 28.10 13.92 8.87
CA GLY A 91 27.53 14.82 7.85
C GLY A 91 27.14 14.12 6.54
N ASN A 92 27.02 12.79 6.54
CA ASN A 92 26.71 11.97 5.36
C ASN A 92 25.48 11.08 5.57
N ARG A 93 24.30 11.71 5.68
CA ARG A 93 23.02 10.98 5.79
C ARG A 93 22.70 10.09 4.59
N LYS A 94 23.28 10.36 3.41
CA LYS A 94 23.10 9.50 2.22
C LYS A 94 23.76 8.13 2.42
N LEU A 95 24.98 8.11 2.95
CA LEU A 95 25.69 6.86 3.26
C LEU A 95 24.93 6.05 4.33
N ALA A 96 24.42 6.71 5.36
CA ALA A 96 23.59 6.05 6.37
C ALA A 96 22.31 5.45 5.79
N CYS A 97 21.61 6.18 4.91
CA CYS A 97 20.43 5.67 4.22
C CYS A 97 20.76 4.45 3.35
N ALA A 98 21.85 4.51 2.56
CA ALA A 98 22.27 3.39 1.74
C ALA A 98 22.65 2.16 2.59
N SER A 99 23.39 2.38 3.68
CA SER A 99 23.79 1.32 4.61
C SER A 99 22.57 0.70 5.29
N SER A 100 21.61 1.53 5.71
CA SER A 100 20.33 1.08 6.30
C SER A 100 19.53 0.23 5.30
N PHE A 101 19.46 0.66 4.04
CA PHE A 101 18.79 -0.11 2.99
C PHE A 101 19.42 -1.49 2.83
N VAL A 102 20.74 -1.55 2.60
CA VAL A 102 21.46 -2.80 2.39
C VAL A 102 21.33 -3.70 3.61
N PHE A 103 21.49 -3.16 4.81
CA PHE A 103 21.40 -3.93 6.04
C PHE A 103 19.99 -4.51 6.26
N ASN A 104 18.94 -3.70 6.25
CA ASN A 104 17.57 -4.19 6.49
C ASN A 104 17.12 -5.20 5.44
N PHE A 105 17.42 -4.92 4.17
CA PHE A 105 17.00 -5.78 3.07
C PHE A 105 17.76 -7.10 3.04
N SER A 106 19.09 -7.07 3.23
CA SER A 106 19.90 -8.29 3.30
C SER A 106 19.55 -9.13 4.52
N TYR A 107 19.30 -8.49 5.68
CA TYR A 107 18.89 -9.20 6.89
C TYR A 107 17.55 -9.91 6.70
N LEU A 108 16.58 -9.27 6.04
CA LEU A 108 15.30 -9.90 5.70
C LEU A 108 15.49 -11.10 4.76
N ILE A 109 16.28 -10.95 3.68
CA ILE A 109 16.55 -12.04 2.73
C ILE A 109 17.24 -13.22 3.41
N VAL A 110 18.25 -12.96 4.26
CA VAL A 110 18.92 -14.01 5.04
C VAL A 110 17.92 -14.67 6.01
N GLY A 111 17.04 -13.89 6.64
CA GLY A 111 15.95 -14.40 7.46
C GLY A 111 15.09 -15.41 6.69
N TYR A 112 14.59 -15.01 5.52
CA TYR A 112 13.82 -15.91 4.65
C TYR A 112 14.58 -17.16 4.23
N TYR A 113 15.88 -17.04 3.94
CA TYR A 113 16.68 -18.19 3.54
C TYR A 113 16.86 -19.18 4.70
N VAL A 114 17.07 -18.68 5.93
CA VAL A 114 17.29 -19.51 7.12
C VAL A 114 16.00 -20.13 7.63
N THR A 115 14.85 -19.48 7.46
CA THR A 115 13.54 -20.00 7.88
C THR A 115 12.73 -20.62 6.74
N ALA A 116 13.30 -20.75 5.54
CA ALA A 116 12.64 -21.34 4.39
C ALA A 116 12.20 -22.78 4.64
N THR A 117 10.91 -23.07 4.43
CA THR A 117 10.35 -24.41 4.44
C THR A 117 9.61 -24.75 3.13
N ASP A 118 8.83 -25.84 3.13
CA ASP A 118 8.07 -26.30 1.97
C ASP A 118 6.74 -25.55 1.78
N GLU A 119 6.30 -24.86 2.82
CA GLU A 119 5.04 -24.12 2.90
C GLU A 119 5.28 -22.70 3.41
N TYR A 120 4.24 -21.86 3.42
CA TYR A 120 4.34 -20.52 3.99
C TYR A 120 4.23 -20.60 5.51
N ASP A 121 5.32 -20.28 6.21
CA ASP A 121 5.34 -20.26 7.67
C ASP A 121 5.04 -18.88 8.26
N ILE A 122 4.39 -18.90 9.42
CA ILE A 122 4.18 -17.71 10.24
C ILE A 122 5.24 -17.71 11.33
N ASP A 123 6.30 -16.94 11.09
CA ASP A 123 7.46 -16.82 11.98
C ASP A 123 7.85 -15.35 12.20
N TRP A 124 9.04 -15.12 12.78
CA TRP A 124 9.56 -13.77 13.04
C TRP A 124 9.85 -12.96 11.77
N THR A 125 9.95 -13.59 10.60
CA THR A 125 10.14 -12.88 9.33
C THR A 125 8.88 -12.13 8.90
N MET A 126 7.69 -12.52 9.39
CA MET A 126 6.42 -11.82 9.13
C MET A 126 6.42 -10.36 9.65
N PRO A 127 6.64 -10.08 10.95
CA PRO A 127 6.81 -8.70 11.40
C PRO A 127 8.07 -8.06 10.81
N GLN A 128 9.14 -8.83 10.58
CA GLN A 128 10.37 -8.29 10.00
C GLN A 128 10.15 -7.71 8.60
N CYS A 129 9.30 -8.31 7.77
CA CYS A 129 9.04 -7.80 6.42
C CYS A 129 8.39 -6.41 6.48
N VAL A 130 7.50 -6.18 7.45
CA VAL A 130 6.86 -4.89 7.70
C VAL A 130 7.89 -3.87 8.22
N LEU A 131 8.70 -4.27 9.19
CA LEU A 131 9.70 -3.41 9.81
C LEU A 131 10.84 -3.05 8.86
N CYS A 132 11.22 -3.95 7.95
CA CYS A 132 12.20 -3.69 6.91
C CYS A 132 11.80 -2.47 6.06
N LEU A 133 10.58 -2.44 5.53
CA LEU A 133 10.07 -1.28 4.77
C LEU A 133 10.00 -0.03 5.65
N ARG A 134 9.54 -0.18 6.89
CA ARG A 134 9.38 0.92 7.84
C ARG A 134 10.72 1.60 8.16
N MET A 135 11.76 0.81 8.41
CA MET A 135 13.11 1.29 8.74
C MET A 135 13.84 1.86 7.52
N ILE A 136 13.65 1.26 6.34
CA ILE A 136 14.14 1.83 5.08
C ILE A 136 13.50 3.20 4.84
N GLY A 137 12.16 3.29 4.93
CA GLY A 137 11.41 4.53 4.76
C GLY A 137 11.85 5.62 5.74
N PHE A 138 11.98 5.28 7.03
CA PHE A 138 12.48 6.17 8.07
C PHE A 138 13.87 6.75 7.73
N SER A 139 14.81 5.91 7.30
CA SER A 139 16.16 6.37 6.95
C SER A 139 16.17 7.26 5.70
N MET A 140 15.29 7.00 4.73
CA MET A 140 15.12 7.84 3.54
C MET A 140 14.50 9.20 3.89
N ASP A 141 13.49 9.23 4.76
CA ASP A 141 12.88 10.48 5.23
C ASP A 141 13.90 11.34 6.00
N PHE A 142 14.77 10.72 6.82
CA PHE A 142 15.84 11.40 7.54
C PHE A 142 16.94 11.95 6.61
N MET A 143 17.31 11.19 5.58
CA MET A 143 18.21 11.66 4.52
C MET A 143 17.64 12.87 3.78
N ASP A 144 16.36 12.83 3.41
CA ASP A 144 15.72 13.92 2.67
C ASP A 144 15.59 15.20 3.53
N GLY A 145 15.48 15.06 4.85
CA GLY A 145 15.42 16.18 5.80
C GLY A 145 16.68 17.05 5.81
N ALA A 146 17.84 16.52 5.39
CA ALA A 146 19.08 17.27 5.29
C ALA A 146 18.98 18.47 4.31
N LYS A 147 18.17 18.34 3.25
CA LYS A 147 17.98 19.42 2.25
C LYS A 147 17.11 20.54 2.79
N SER A 148 16.10 20.21 3.60
CA SER A 148 15.20 21.19 4.21
C SER A 148 15.91 22.06 5.25
N SER A 149 16.97 21.56 5.88
CA SER A 149 17.81 22.34 6.82
C SER A 149 18.74 23.34 6.11
N LYS A 150 19.02 23.16 4.81
CA LYS A 150 19.91 24.06 4.04
C LYS A 150 19.16 25.23 3.38
N SER A 151 17.83 25.16 3.26
CA SER A 151 17.00 26.21 2.66
C SER A 151 16.52 27.28 3.65
N SER A 152 16.83 27.16 4.95
CA SER A 152 16.53 28.18 5.96
C SER A 152 17.67 29.20 6.08
N VAL A 153 17.82 30.05 5.06
CA VAL A 153 18.48 31.36 5.18
C VAL A 153 17.35 32.40 5.24
N PRO A 154 17.35 33.36 6.18
CA PRO A 154 16.18 34.22 6.40
C PRO A 154 16.06 35.22 5.25
N VAL A 155 15.05 35.03 4.40
CA VAL A 155 14.54 36.11 3.55
C VAL A 155 13.60 36.94 4.41
N ASN A 156 14.04 38.14 4.79
CA ASN A 156 13.18 39.18 5.35
C ASN A 156 12.02 39.43 4.37
N SER A 157 10.82 38.95 4.69
CA SER A 157 9.61 39.44 4.06
C SER A 157 8.89 40.33 5.06
N GLU A 158 9.10 41.64 4.90
CA GLU A 158 8.29 42.69 5.50
C GLU A 158 6.80 42.41 5.21
N LYS A 159 6.01 42.30 6.27
CA LYS A 159 4.56 42.35 6.20
C LYS A 159 4.15 43.77 5.81
N LYS A 160 3.71 43.97 4.56
CA LYS A 160 2.77 45.05 4.25
C LYS A 160 1.35 44.57 4.57
N THR A 161 0.80 45.15 5.63
CA THR A 161 -0.62 45.17 5.96
C THR A 161 -1.36 46.00 4.93
N ASP A 162 -2.29 45.37 4.20
CA ASP A 162 -3.40 46.06 3.54
C ASP A 162 -4.70 45.44 4.06
N ASP A 163 -5.32 46.18 4.99
CA ASP A 163 -6.70 46.01 5.40
C ASP A 163 -7.63 46.42 4.26
N ASN A 164 -8.43 45.47 3.78
CA ASN A 164 -9.82 45.61 3.34
C ASN A 164 -10.17 44.62 2.22
N LYS A 165 -10.78 43.50 2.61
CA LYS A 165 -11.88 42.87 1.86
C LYS A 165 -12.57 41.84 2.74
N LYS A 166 -13.64 42.27 3.41
CA LYS A 166 -14.74 41.38 3.79
C LYS A 166 -15.41 40.92 2.50
N VAL A 167 -15.19 39.68 2.08
CA VAL A 167 -16.03 38.96 1.11
C VAL A 167 -16.05 37.48 1.50
N ASP A 168 -17.21 37.06 1.99
CA ASP A 168 -17.77 35.70 2.07
C ASP A 168 -16.80 34.50 2.01
N SER A 169 -16.27 34.14 3.18
CA SER A 169 -15.61 32.86 3.39
C SER A 169 -16.62 31.81 3.85
N GLN A 170 -17.46 31.26 2.97
CA GLN A 170 -18.17 30.01 3.30
C GLN A 170 -18.67 29.11 2.17
N SER A 171 -18.49 29.38 0.88
CA SER A 171 -19.06 28.49 -0.17
C SER A 171 -18.07 27.80 -1.12
N ASP A 172 -16.81 28.23 -1.23
CA ASP A 172 -16.00 27.82 -2.41
C ASP A 172 -14.91 26.77 -2.13
N ALA A 173 -14.80 26.26 -0.90
CA ALA A 173 -13.86 25.18 -0.56
C ALA A 173 -14.38 23.76 -0.90
N LEU A 174 -15.60 23.64 -1.43
CA LEU A 174 -16.28 22.35 -1.67
C LEU A 174 -16.04 21.73 -3.06
N THR A 175 -15.15 22.28 -3.89
CA THR A 175 -14.94 21.75 -5.25
C THR A 175 -13.54 21.15 -5.47
N LYS A 176 -13.54 19.80 -5.47
CA LYS A 176 -12.54 18.86 -6.04
C LYS A 176 -11.28 18.57 -5.20
N ARG A 177 -11.46 17.83 -4.11
CA ARG A 177 -10.40 17.08 -3.40
C ARG A 177 -9.85 15.96 -4.31
N PRO A 178 -8.52 15.75 -4.42
CA PRO A 178 -7.94 14.61 -5.15
C PRO A 178 -8.35 13.27 -4.50
N PRO A 179 -8.32 12.13 -5.22
CA PRO A 179 -8.81 10.85 -4.72
C PRO A 179 -8.09 10.46 -3.43
N LYS A 180 -8.90 10.32 -2.36
CA LYS A 180 -8.53 10.03 -0.96
C LYS A 180 -7.39 9.01 -0.89
N GLN A 181 -6.16 9.49 -0.77
CA GLN A 181 -5.01 8.63 -0.44
C GLN A 181 -5.01 8.38 1.07
N PRO A 182 -4.41 7.28 1.54
CA PRO A 182 -3.95 7.15 2.92
C PRO A 182 -3.15 8.39 3.35
N ILE A 183 -3.42 8.90 4.55
CA ILE A 183 -2.86 10.16 5.09
C ILE A 183 -1.35 10.09 5.31
N SER A 184 -0.80 8.88 5.33
CA SER A 184 0.53 8.66 5.85
C SER A 184 1.67 9.25 5.00
N PHE A 185 1.48 9.34 3.69
CA PHE A 185 2.53 9.76 2.76
C PHE A 185 2.20 11.09 2.07
N GLU A 186 1.77 12.06 2.87
CA GLU A 186 1.52 13.45 2.47
C GLU A 186 2.80 14.17 1.99
N LYS A 187 2.66 15.42 1.53
CA LYS A 187 3.82 16.29 1.30
C LYS A 187 4.50 16.59 2.65
N ASN A 188 5.82 16.75 2.64
CA ASN A 188 6.63 17.12 3.81
C ASN A 188 6.76 16.04 4.91
N ILE A 189 7.02 14.78 4.53
CA ILE A 189 7.29 13.69 5.48
C ILE A 189 8.76 13.63 5.95
N GLN A 190 9.66 14.42 5.35
CA GLN A 190 11.07 14.41 5.68
C GLN A 190 11.37 14.73 7.15
N LEU A 191 12.37 14.05 7.73
CA LEU A 191 12.79 14.22 9.13
C LEU A 191 14.03 15.10 9.20
N GLN A 192 13.86 16.35 9.67
CA GLN A 192 14.97 17.30 9.79
C GLN A 192 16.00 16.86 10.85
N THR A 193 15.51 16.38 11.99
CA THR A 193 16.30 15.87 13.12
C THR A 193 16.02 14.40 13.34
N LEU A 194 17.01 13.67 13.86
CA LEU A 194 16.85 12.26 14.20
C LEU A 194 15.95 12.16 15.44
N PRO A 195 14.81 11.46 15.37
CA PRO A 195 13.98 11.20 16.54
C PRO A 195 14.74 10.42 17.63
N PRO A 196 14.43 10.63 18.92
CA PRO A 196 14.96 9.81 19.99
C PRO A 196 14.68 8.31 19.76
N LEU A 197 15.62 7.45 20.15
CA LEU A 197 15.52 6.00 19.92
C LEU A 197 14.22 5.41 20.47
N ILE A 198 13.78 5.83 21.66
CA ILE A 198 12.52 5.37 22.26
C ILE A 198 11.29 5.76 21.42
N GLU A 199 11.32 6.91 20.74
CA GLU A 199 10.25 7.34 19.82
C GLU A 199 10.27 6.49 18.55
N THR A 200 11.46 6.17 18.03
CA THR A 200 11.64 5.27 16.88
C THR A 200 11.18 3.85 17.19
N ILE A 201 11.43 3.33 18.39
CA ILE A 201 10.93 2.01 18.81
C ILE A 201 9.40 2.04 18.92
N GLY A 202 8.81 3.08 19.51
CA GLY A 202 7.35 3.25 19.55
C GLY A 202 6.71 3.28 18.15
N TYR A 203 7.34 3.95 17.20
CA TYR A 203 6.94 3.94 15.79
C TYR A 203 7.06 2.55 15.16
N ALA A 204 8.22 1.91 15.31
CA ALA A 204 8.50 0.59 14.77
C ALA A 204 7.49 -0.43 15.30
N TYR A 205 7.25 -0.43 16.59
CA TYR A 205 6.40 -1.41 17.29
C TYR A 205 4.99 -0.90 17.57
N PHE A 206 4.47 0.06 16.80
CA PHE A 206 3.09 0.49 16.99
C PHE A 206 2.13 -0.72 16.96
N PHE A 207 1.47 -0.97 18.09
CA PHE A 207 0.74 -2.21 18.40
C PHE A 207 -0.30 -2.60 17.35
N GLY A 208 -0.84 -1.64 16.60
CA GLY A 208 -1.87 -1.89 15.59
C GLY A 208 -1.33 -2.23 14.20
N ALA A 209 -0.02 -2.10 13.96
CA ALA A 209 0.51 -2.17 12.60
C ALA A 209 1.92 -2.74 12.44
N PHE A 210 2.62 -3.16 13.50
CA PHE A 210 3.97 -3.74 13.37
C PHE A 210 3.97 -5.15 12.77
N LEU A 211 2.90 -5.92 12.97
CA LEU A 211 2.89 -7.36 12.67
C LEU A 211 2.67 -7.67 11.20
N ILE A 212 1.63 -7.08 10.60
CA ILE A 212 1.22 -7.33 9.20
C ILE A 212 0.95 -6.03 8.44
N GLY A 213 1.43 -4.89 8.95
CA GLY A 213 1.04 -3.56 8.51
C GLY A 213 -0.28 -3.11 9.12
N PRO A 214 -0.82 -1.95 8.70
CA PRO A 214 -0.44 -1.15 7.54
C PRO A 214 0.93 -0.45 7.62
N GLN A 215 1.49 -0.09 6.45
CA GLN A 215 2.67 0.77 6.38
C GLN A 215 2.31 2.24 6.60
N PHE A 216 3.16 2.98 7.31
CA PHE A 216 2.96 4.40 7.54
C PHE A 216 4.28 5.11 7.86
N SER A 217 4.38 6.40 7.57
CA SER A 217 5.53 7.27 7.84
C SER A 217 5.67 7.60 9.32
N PHE A 218 6.91 7.90 9.72
CA PHE A 218 7.20 8.41 11.06
C PHE A 218 6.51 9.76 11.31
N ASN A 219 6.36 10.60 10.28
CA ASN A 219 5.66 11.88 10.41
C ASN A 219 4.20 11.71 10.89
N LEU A 220 3.47 10.72 10.36
CA LEU A 220 2.13 10.40 10.85
C LEU A 220 2.15 9.95 12.32
N TYR A 221 3.11 9.08 12.66
CA TYR A 221 3.30 8.63 14.05
C TYR A 221 3.51 9.79 15.02
N ARG A 222 4.39 10.73 14.64
CA ARG A 222 4.69 11.90 15.46
C ARG A 222 3.44 12.78 15.62
N LYS A 223 2.71 13.09 14.54
CA LYS A 223 1.42 13.82 14.61
C LYS A 223 0.43 13.12 15.55
N PHE A 224 0.42 11.80 15.56
CA PHE A 224 -0.45 11.01 16.43
C PHE A 224 -0.08 11.15 17.92
N ILE A 225 1.19 10.95 18.31
CA ILE A 225 1.58 11.05 19.72
C ILE A 225 1.60 12.51 20.24
N THR A 226 1.79 13.49 19.36
CA THR A 226 1.71 14.92 19.72
C THR A 226 0.29 15.48 19.66
N MET A 227 -0.69 14.69 19.21
CA MET A 227 -2.09 15.10 18.98
C MET A 227 -2.29 16.12 17.85
N ASN A 228 -1.25 16.44 17.08
CA ASN A 228 -1.33 17.33 15.90
C ASN A 228 -2.03 16.70 14.69
N LEU A 229 -2.43 15.43 14.79
CA LEU A 229 -3.26 14.75 13.80
C LEU A 229 -4.70 15.29 13.79
N PHE A 230 -5.18 15.77 14.94
CA PHE A 230 -6.58 16.19 15.10
C PHE A 230 -6.71 17.71 14.94
N PRO A 231 -7.81 18.21 14.33
CA PRO A 231 -8.06 19.65 14.21
C PRO A 231 -8.14 20.35 15.58
N ASP A 232 -8.79 19.69 16.54
CA ASP A 232 -8.83 20.10 17.93
C ASP A 232 -8.36 18.92 18.81
N PRO A 233 -7.17 19.01 19.43
CA PRO A 233 -6.67 17.99 20.35
C PRO A 233 -7.59 17.72 21.55
N ASN A 234 -8.45 18.68 21.93
CA ASN A 234 -9.39 18.53 23.05
C ASN A 234 -10.68 17.84 22.65
N ASN A 235 -11.01 17.83 21.36
CA ASN A 235 -12.24 17.27 20.84
C ASN A 235 -11.95 16.28 19.71
N ILE A 236 -11.60 15.06 20.11
CA ILE A 236 -11.31 13.98 19.16
C ILE A 236 -12.57 13.61 18.39
N PRO A 237 -12.52 13.54 17.04
CA PRO A 237 -13.68 13.18 16.24
C PRO A 237 -14.34 11.88 16.70
N THR A 238 -15.68 11.85 16.70
CA THR A 238 -16.47 10.71 17.15
C THR A 238 -16.59 9.63 16.06
N GLY A 239 -17.22 8.50 16.39
CA GLY A 239 -17.52 7.44 15.42
C GLY A 239 -16.47 6.35 15.26
N SER A 240 -15.21 6.52 15.71
CA SER A 240 -14.16 5.50 15.53
C SER A 240 -14.54 4.12 16.10
N TYR A 241 -15.29 4.04 17.20
CA TYR A 241 -15.79 2.75 17.73
C TYR A 241 -16.64 1.99 16.71
N ARG A 242 -17.57 2.68 16.03
CA ARG A 242 -18.45 2.08 15.01
C ARG A 242 -17.63 1.61 13.80
N TYR A 243 -16.66 2.41 13.36
CA TYR A 243 -15.78 2.03 12.25
C TYR A 243 -14.88 0.85 12.60
N ALA A 244 -14.33 0.82 13.82
CA ALA A 244 -13.53 -0.30 14.30
C ALA A 244 -14.33 -1.58 14.45
N LEU A 245 -15.56 -1.51 14.97
CA LEU A 245 -16.47 -2.66 15.04
C LEU A 245 -16.82 -3.16 13.64
N LYS A 246 -17.08 -2.25 12.69
CA LYS A 246 -17.31 -2.61 11.29
C LYS A 246 -16.08 -3.34 10.70
N SER A 247 -14.87 -2.82 10.92
CA SER A 247 -13.65 -3.49 10.47
C SER A 247 -13.48 -4.86 11.13
N PHE A 248 -13.74 -4.98 12.44
CA PHE A 248 -13.70 -6.25 13.14
C PHE A 248 -14.65 -7.28 12.53
N LEU A 249 -15.93 -6.92 12.35
CA LEU A 249 -16.95 -7.83 11.82
C LEU A 249 -16.66 -8.23 10.37
N ILE A 250 -16.21 -7.30 9.52
CA ILE A 250 -15.83 -7.60 8.14
C ILE A 250 -14.58 -8.49 8.09
N GLY A 251 -13.56 -8.19 8.91
CA GLY A 251 -12.35 -8.99 9.01
C GLY A 251 -12.66 -10.43 9.45
N ALA A 252 -13.47 -10.58 10.50
CA ALA A 252 -13.94 -11.88 10.99
C ALA A 252 -14.76 -12.63 9.93
N LEU A 253 -15.63 -11.95 9.18
CA LEU A 253 -16.38 -12.56 8.09
C LEU A 253 -15.44 -13.10 6.99
N TYR A 254 -14.46 -12.32 6.54
CA TYR A 254 -13.48 -12.78 5.54
C TYR A 254 -12.67 -13.98 6.04
N LEU A 255 -12.23 -13.98 7.31
CA LEU A 255 -11.52 -15.12 7.89
C LEU A 255 -12.42 -16.35 8.03
N GLY A 256 -13.70 -16.18 8.37
CA GLY A 256 -14.69 -17.27 8.38
C GLY A 256 -14.92 -17.85 6.98
N VAL A 257 -15.05 -16.99 5.96
CA VAL A 257 -15.13 -17.40 4.55
C VAL A 257 -13.86 -18.15 4.15
N GLN A 258 -12.68 -17.66 4.54
CA GLN A 258 -11.41 -18.34 4.26
C GLN A 258 -11.37 -19.75 4.87
N GLN A 259 -11.79 -19.89 6.13
CA GLN A 259 -11.79 -21.18 6.83
C GLN A 259 -12.64 -22.22 6.09
N ILE A 260 -13.80 -21.79 5.56
CA ILE A 260 -14.66 -22.64 4.74
C ILE A 260 -14.01 -22.89 3.37
N ALA A 261 -13.52 -21.84 2.71
CA ALA A 261 -12.99 -21.90 1.35
C ALA A 261 -11.77 -22.82 1.23
N VAL A 262 -10.88 -22.85 2.23
CA VAL A 262 -9.72 -23.77 2.25
C VAL A 262 -10.15 -25.24 2.23
N GLY A 263 -11.33 -25.57 2.77
CA GLY A 263 -11.88 -26.94 2.70
C GLY A 263 -12.34 -27.35 1.30
N PHE A 264 -12.79 -26.39 0.47
CA PHE A 264 -13.31 -26.67 -0.88
C PHE A 264 -12.29 -26.41 -1.99
N PHE A 265 -11.47 -25.38 -1.82
CA PHE A 265 -10.51 -24.89 -2.80
C PHE A 265 -9.07 -24.85 -2.25
N PRO A 266 -8.55 -25.92 -1.62
CA PRO A 266 -7.16 -25.92 -1.17
C PRO A 266 -6.19 -25.82 -2.35
N MET A 267 -5.20 -24.93 -2.25
CA MET A 267 -4.21 -24.72 -3.32
C MET A 267 -3.42 -25.99 -3.63
N SER A 268 -3.21 -26.87 -2.64
CA SER A 268 -2.53 -28.16 -2.80
C SER A 268 -3.26 -29.12 -3.74
N TYR A 269 -4.57 -28.97 -3.95
CA TYR A 269 -5.32 -29.81 -4.90
C TYR A 269 -4.84 -29.61 -6.35
N LEU A 270 -4.30 -28.43 -6.69
CA LEU A 270 -3.75 -28.17 -8.03
C LEU A 270 -2.56 -29.08 -8.38
N LEU A 271 -1.97 -29.74 -7.37
CA LEU A 271 -0.79 -30.59 -7.51
C LEU A 271 -1.13 -32.07 -7.63
N THR A 272 -2.42 -32.44 -7.54
CA THR A 272 -2.84 -33.84 -7.46
C THR A 272 -3.18 -34.45 -8.82
N LYS A 273 -3.12 -35.78 -8.90
CA LYS A 273 -3.50 -36.51 -10.12
C LYS A 273 -5.01 -36.43 -10.36
N GLU A 274 -5.80 -36.38 -9.29
CA GLU A 274 -7.25 -36.25 -9.33
C GLU A 274 -7.69 -34.93 -9.97
N TYR A 275 -6.97 -33.84 -9.67
CA TYR A 275 -7.19 -32.57 -10.34
C TYR A 275 -6.77 -32.63 -11.81
N ALA A 276 -5.60 -33.21 -12.10
CA ALA A 276 -5.08 -33.34 -13.46
C ALA A 276 -6.00 -34.15 -14.38
N ALA A 277 -6.73 -35.13 -13.83
CA ALA A 277 -7.70 -35.98 -14.54
C ALA A 277 -9.03 -35.27 -14.91
N LYS A 278 -9.31 -34.09 -14.35
CA LYS A 278 -10.52 -33.32 -14.69
C LYS A 278 -10.45 -32.74 -16.11
N SER A 279 -11.62 -32.38 -16.64
CA SER A 279 -11.68 -31.66 -17.93
C SER A 279 -11.01 -30.29 -17.81
N LEU A 280 -10.53 -29.74 -18.93
CA LEU A 280 -9.84 -28.45 -18.93
C LEU A 280 -10.69 -27.32 -18.33
N ILE A 281 -12.00 -27.28 -18.63
CA ILE A 281 -12.91 -26.27 -18.08
C ILE A 281 -13.03 -26.39 -16.55
N GLN A 282 -13.13 -27.62 -16.03
CA GLN A 282 -13.16 -27.85 -14.59
C GLN A 282 -11.84 -27.43 -13.92
N ARG A 283 -10.70 -27.73 -14.55
CA ARG A 283 -9.38 -27.32 -14.06
C ARG A 283 -9.24 -25.81 -13.98
N LEU A 284 -9.68 -25.10 -15.03
CA LEU A 284 -9.69 -23.64 -15.09
C LEU A 284 -10.62 -23.01 -14.06
N ALA A 285 -11.85 -23.49 -13.95
CA ALA A 285 -12.81 -22.99 -12.97
C ALA A 285 -12.32 -23.17 -11.53
N TYR A 286 -11.75 -24.35 -11.23
CA TYR A 286 -11.17 -24.60 -9.91
C TYR A 286 -9.97 -23.70 -9.63
N MET A 287 -9.03 -23.55 -10.57
CA MET A 287 -7.86 -22.68 -10.41
C MET A 287 -8.26 -21.22 -10.19
N TRP A 288 -9.28 -20.73 -10.90
CA TRP A 288 -9.81 -19.39 -10.69
C TRP A 288 -10.39 -19.21 -9.29
N MET A 289 -11.15 -20.21 -8.79
CA MET A 289 -11.71 -20.19 -7.44
C MET A 289 -10.62 -20.28 -6.36
N ALA A 290 -9.63 -21.17 -6.51
CA ALA A 290 -8.50 -21.29 -5.59
C ALA A 290 -7.69 -19.98 -5.51
N GLY A 291 -7.39 -19.36 -6.67
CA GLY A 291 -6.75 -18.05 -6.72
C GLY A 291 -7.59 -16.95 -6.08
N LYS A 292 -8.91 -16.91 -6.31
CA LYS A 292 -9.82 -15.96 -5.66
C LYS A 292 -9.78 -16.08 -4.13
N PHE A 293 -9.97 -17.29 -3.62
CA PHE A 293 -10.09 -17.49 -2.17
C PHE A 293 -8.77 -17.28 -1.43
N SER A 294 -7.63 -17.45 -2.12
CA SER A 294 -6.31 -17.11 -1.57
C SER A 294 -6.19 -15.67 -1.10
N PHE A 295 -6.95 -14.74 -1.71
CA PHE A 295 -6.96 -13.34 -1.25
C PHE A 295 -7.71 -13.15 0.08
N THR A 296 -8.72 -13.97 0.38
CA THR A 296 -9.63 -13.70 1.50
C THR A 296 -8.93 -13.71 2.86
N LYS A 297 -7.87 -14.52 3.03
CA LYS A 297 -7.01 -14.48 4.23
C LYS A 297 -6.36 -13.11 4.44
N TYR A 298 -5.80 -12.52 3.38
CA TYR A 298 -5.15 -11.21 3.43
C TYR A 298 -6.18 -10.09 3.65
N LEU A 299 -7.31 -10.13 2.92
CA LEU A 299 -8.39 -9.16 3.07
C LEU A 299 -8.94 -9.18 4.51
N GLY A 300 -9.14 -10.36 5.08
CA GLY A 300 -9.65 -10.53 6.43
C GLY A 300 -8.67 -10.05 7.49
N ILE A 301 -7.44 -10.56 7.46
CA ILE A 301 -6.44 -10.28 8.50
C ILE A 301 -5.99 -8.82 8.51
N TRP A 302 -5.83 -8.19 7.33
CA TRP A 302 -5.52 -6.76 7.25
C TRP A 302 -6.69 -5.89 7.71
N THR A 303 -7.93 -6.25 7.36
CA THR A 303 -9.11 -5.52 7.83
C THR A 303 -9.27 -5.62 9.35
N LEU A 304 -8.91 -6.77 9.94
CA LEU A 304 -8.89 -6.93 11.38
C LEU A 304 -7.82 -6.04 12.02
N ALA A 305 -6.59 -6.03 11.50
CA ALA A 305 -5.53 -5.14 12.01
C ALA A 305 -5.89 -3.65 11.90
N GLU A 306 -6.55 -3.23 10.80
CA GLU A 306 -7.05 -1.86 10.61
C GLU A 306 -7.94 -1.39 11.78
N GLY A 307 -8.73 -2.28 12.40
CA GLY A 307 -9.63 -1.89 13.48
C GLY A 307 -8.90 -1.41 14.74
N SER A 308 -7.76 -1.97 15.08
CA SER A 308 -6.93 -1.48 16.19
C SER A 308 -6.36 -0.08 15.91
N CYS A 309 -5.94 0.17 14.65
CA CYS A 309 -5.51 1.49 14.20
C CYS A 309 -6.66 2.51 14.28
N ILE A 310 -7.86 2.13 13.86
CA ILE A 310 -9.06 2.98 13.96
C ILE A 310 -9.41 3.29 15.42
N LEU A 311 -9.36 2.29 16.32
CA LEU A 311 -9.65 2.48 17.74
C LEU A 311 -8.67 3.43 18.43
N SER A 312 -7.39 3.33 18.08
CA SER A 312 -6.36 4.24 18.60
C SER A 312 -6.49 5.66 18.02
N CYS A 313 -7.33 5.85 17.01
CA CYS A 313 -7.54 7.09 16.27
C CYS A 313 -6.38 7.56 15.37
N ILE A 314 -5.31 6.78 15.20
CA ILE A 314 -4.22 7.12 14.24
C ILE A 314 -4.72 7.12 12.78
N SER A 315 -5.80 6.39 12.47
CA SER A 315 -6.38 6.29 11.12
C SER A 315 -7.27 7.47 10.70
N PHE A 316 -7.34 8.55 11.49
CA PHE A 316 -8.13 9.73 11.12
C PHE A 316 -7.61 10.37 9.82
N ASN A 317 -8.51 10.64 8.87
CA ASN A 317 -8.17 11.13 7.52
C ASN A 317 -8.96 12.41 7.12
N GLY A 318 -9.33 13.21 8.12
CA GLY A 318 -10.16 14.40 7.94
C GLY A 318 -11.64 14.06 7.84
N TYR A 319 -12.39 14.90 7.13
CA TYR A 319 -13.83 14.79 6.97
C TYR A 319 -14.20 14.60 5.49
N ASP A 320 -15.30 13.91 5.25
CA ASP A 320 -15.86 13.75 3.91
C ASP A 320 -16.68 14.98 3.48
N ALA A 321 -17.33 14.89 2.31
CA ALA A 321 -18.13 15.99 1.75
C ALA A 321 -19.37 16.33 2.59
N ASN A 322 -19.82 15.41 3.45
CA ASN A 322 -20.94 15.60 4.35
C ASN A 322 -20.50 16.11 5.73
N GLY A 323 -19.19 16.25 5.96
CA GLY A 323 -18.63 16.62 7.26
C GLY A 323 -18.45 15.44 8.22
N ASP A 324 -18.62 14.20 7.76
CA ASP A 324 -18.43 13.02 8.60
C ASP A 324 -16.94 12.65 8.72
N PRO A 325 -16.45 12.27 9.93
CA PRO A 325 -15.05 11.91 10.12
C PRO A 325 -14.70 10.60 9.40
N GLU A 326 -13.58 10.62 8.68
CA GLU A 326 -13.06 9.47 7.95
C GLU A 326 -11.98 8.73 8.75
N TRP A 327 -12.10 7.41 8.81
CA TRP A 327 -11.19 6.53 9.55
C TRP A 327 -10.42 5.56 8.64
N ASN A 328 -10.19 5.97 7.39
CA ASN A 328 -9.52 5.17 6.36
C ASN A 328 -8.05 5.57 6.13
N GLY A 329 -7.45 6.38 7.01
CA GLY A 329 -6.10 6.93 6.84
C GLY A 329 -4.99 5.88 6.78
N LEU A 330 -5.24 4.68 7.31
CA LEU A 330 -4.36 3.52 7.24
C LEU A 330 -5.05 2.30 6.62
N ALA A 331 -6.10 2.48 5.81
CA ALA A 331 -6.74 1.37 5.12
C ALA A 331 -5.78 0.74 4.10
N ASN A 332 -5.50 -0.56 4.24
CA ASN A 332 -4.70 -1.33 3.31
C ASN A 332 -5.52 -1.83 2.12
N VAL A 333 -6.83 -1.98 2.29
CA VAL A 333 -7.70 -2.51 1.23
C VAL A 333 -8.98 -1.69 1.06
N ASP A 334 -9.26 -1.30 -0.18
CA ASP A 334 -10.59 -0.87 -0.61
C ASP A 334 -11.36 -2.09 -1.16
N LYS A 335 -12.15 -2.71 -0.28
CA LYS A 335 -12.76 -4.02 -0.51
C LYS A 335 -13.73 -4.03 -1.69
N ILE A 336 -14.58 -3.01 -1.81
CA ILE A 336 -15.56 -2.92 -2.89
C ILE A 336 -14.84 -2.68 -4.22
N LYS A 337 -13.86 -1.76 -4.23
CA LYS A 337 -13.09 -1.49 -5.44
C LYS A 337 -12.27 -2.71 -5.87
N PHE A 338 -11.75 -3.50 -4.93
CA PHE A 338 -11.03 -4.73 -5.22
C PHE A 338 -11.93 -5.81 -5.84
N GLU A 339 -13.06 -6.13 -5.20
CA GLU A 339 -13.97 -7.20 -5.67
C GLU A 339 -14.60 -6.89 -7.04
N PHE A 340 -14.84 -5.61 -7.34
CA PHE A 340 -15.52 -5.16 -8.56
C PHE A 340 -14.62 -4.36 -9.50
N ALA A 341 -13.29 -4.47 -9.36
CA ALA A 341 -12.36 -3.77 -10.25
C ALA A 341 -12.62 -4.16 -11.71
N THR A 342 -12.56 -3.20 -12.62
CA THR A 342 -12.63 -3.47 -14.08
C THR A 342 -11.30 -3.21 -14.77
N SER A 343 -10.23 -3.04 -13.99
CA SER A 343 -8.87 -2.94 -14.51
C SER A 343 -7.84 -3.29 -13.44
N LEU A 344 -6.68 -3.77 -13.86
CA LEU A 344 -5.54 -4.08 -12.99
C LEU A 344 -5.03 -2.83 -12.27
N ASN A 345 -5.07 -1.67 -12.93
CA ASN A 345 -4.76 -0.40 -12.28
C ASN A 345 -5.70 -0.09 -11.10
N GLN A 346 -6.98 -0.50 -11.17
CA GLN A 346 -7.90 -0.36 -10.03
C GLN A 346 -7.53 -1.32 -8.90
N ILE A 347 -7.15 -2.56 -9.21
CA ILE A 347 -6.71 -3.58 -8.23
C ILE A 347 -5.48 -3.10 -7.47
N VAL A 348 -4.42 -2.70 -8.18
CA VAL A 348 -3.17 -2.21 -7.57
C VAL A 348 -3.46 -1.01 -6.65
N GLY A 349 -4.38 -0.13 -7.06
CA GLY A 349 -4.82 0.99 -6.25
C GLY A 349 -5.88 0.68 -5.19
N ALA A 350 -6.21 -0.59 -4.94
CA ALA A 350 -7.22 -1.04 -3.98
C ALA A 350 -6.72 -2.16 -3.05
N PHE A 351 -5.64 -2.86 -3.41
CA PHE A 351 -5.03 -3.93 -2.64
C PHE A 351 -3.66 -3.48 -2.10
N ASN A 352 -3.38 -3.77 -0.84
CA ASN A 352 -2.13 -3.41 -0.16
C ASN A 352 -1.71 -1.93 -0.37
N THR A 353 -2.70 -1.03 -0.26
CA THR A 353 -2.62 0.38 -0.69
C THR A 353 -1.43 1.12 -0.06
N ASN A 354 -1.19 0.99 1.24
CA ASN A 354 -0.10 1.69 1.91
C ASN A 354 1.28 1.21 1.41
N THR A 355 1.44 -0.09 1.19
CA THR A 355 2.69 -0.64 0.63
C THR A 355 2.88 -0.20 -0.81
N ASN A 356 1.82 -0.17 -1.63
CA ASN A 356 1.92 0.35 -3.00
C ASN A 356 2.31 1.83 -3.05
N ILE A 357 1.81 2.66 -2.12
CA ILE A 357 2.23 4.05 -2.00
C ILE A 357 3.67 4.15 -1.51
N TRP A 358 4.04 3.36 -0.52
CA TRP A 358 5.41 3.26 -0.03
C TRP A 358 6.38 2.93 -1.18
N THR A 359 6.12 1.85 -1.93
CA THR A 359 6.95 1.43 -3.07
C THR A 359 6.99 2.49 -4.15
N LYS A 360 5.87 3.16 -4.42
CA LYS A 360 5.82 4.27 -5.38
C LYS A 360 6.75 5.42 -4.99
N ILE A 361 6.79 5.79 -3.71
CA ILE A 361 7.55 6.94 -3.21
C ILE A 361 9.03 6.59 -3.00
N TYR A 362 9.31 5.48 -2.33
CA TYR A 362 10.66 5.12 -1.89
C TYR A 362 11.46 4.33 -2.92
N ILE A 363 10.81 3.64 -3.85
CA ILE A 363 11.48 2.82 -4.88
C ILE A 363 11.24 3.42 -6.26
N PHE A 364 10.02 3.32 -6.79
CA PHE A 364 9.70 3.67 -8.17
C PHE A 364 10.12 5.10 -8.55
N LYS A 365 9.72 6.11 -7.76
CA LYS A 365 10.09 7.52 -8.03
C LYS A 365 11.58 7.79 -7.84
N ARG A 366 12.26 7.05 -6.98
CA ARG A 366 13.71 7.23 -6.76
C ARG A 366 14.54 6.60 -7.87
N LEU A 367 14.00 5.62 -8.59
CA LEU A 367 14.58 5.05 -9.82
C LEU A 367 14.44 5.98 -11.06
N ILE A 368 14.09 7.25 -10.88
CA ILE A 368 13.98 8.22 -11.98
C ILE A 368 15.31 8.46 -12.72
N PHE A 369 16.45 8.23 -12.06
CA PHE A 369 17.78 8.36 -12.67
C PHE A 369 18.01 7.37 -13.82
N LEU A 370 17.20 6.31 -13.93
CA LEU A 370 17.26 5.36 -15.06
C LEU A 370 16.72 5.96 -16.38
N GLY A 371 16.07 7.13 -16.34
CA GLY A 371 15.56 7.81 -17.53
C GLY A 371 14.39 7.09 -18.23
N ASN A 372 13.93 5.95 -17.71
CA ASN A 372 12.89 5.13 -18.33
C ASN A 372 11.88 4.62 -17.29
N LYS A 373 10.61 5.01 -17.47
CA LYS A 373 9.50 4.63 -16.59
C LYS A 373 9.28 3.12 -16.50
N ASN A 374 9.51 2.38 -17.58
CA ASN A 374 9.37 0.92 -17.60
C ASN A 374 10.48 0.26 -16.78
N LEU A 375 11.71 0.78 -16.84
CA LEU A 375 12.80 0.31 -15.97
C LEU A 375 12.54 0.61 -14.50
N SER A 376 12.01 1.80 -14.17
CA SER A 376 11.58 2.11 -12.81
C SER A 376 10.46 1.19 -12.32
N SER A 377 9.52 0.83 -13.21
CA SER A 377 8.43 -0.12 -12.90
C SER A 377 8.95 -1.53 -12.67
N LEU A 378 9.85 -2.00 -13.53
CA LEU A 378 10.49 -3.31 -13.40
C LEU A 378 11.30 -3.40 -12.11
N GLY A 379 12.09 -2.36 -11.79
CA GLY A 379 12.84 -2.30 -10.55
C GLY A 379 11.95 -2.29 -9.30
N ALA A 380 10.79 -1.62 -9.35
CA ALA A 380 9.82 -1.62 -8.25
C ALA A 380 9.16 -3.00 -8.03
N LEU A 381 8.80 -3.70 -9.12
CA LEU A 381 8.22 -5.05 -9.03
C LEU A 381 9.25 -6.10 -8.63
N LEU A 382 10.50 -5.98 -9.11
CA LEU A 382 11.60 -6.82 -8.66
C LEU A 382 11.88 -6.62 -7.17
N PHE A 383 11.87 -5.38 -6.69
CA PHE A 383 11.96 -5.08 -5.27
C PHE A 383 10.84 -5.75 -4.48
N LEU A 384 9.58 -5.68 -4.94
CA LEU A 384 8.46 -6.33 -4.27
C LEU A 384 8.59 -7.85 -4.26
N ALA A 385 9.02 -8.47 -5.36
CA ALA A 385 9.28 -9.91 -5.42
C ALA A 385 10.31 -10.34 -4.38
N LEU A 386 11.46 -9.66 -4.34
CA LEU A 386 12.52 -9.93 -3.37
C LEU A 386 12.10 -9.64 -1.92
N TRP A 387 11.29 -8.60 -1.71
CA TRP A 387 10.75 -8.26 -0.39
C TRP A 387 9.81 -9.35 0.13
N HIS A 388 9.09 -10.04 -0.74
CA HIS A 388 8.26 -11.17 -0.34
C HIS A 388 9.07 -12.45 -0.08
N GLY A 389 10.20 -12.64 -0.78
CA GLY A 389 11.16 -13.70 -0.50
C GLY A 389 11.94 -14.17 -1.73
N VAL A 390 12.63 -15.29 -1.58
CA VAL A 390 13.55 -15.84 -2.61
C VAL A 390 12.93 -16.96 -3.45
N TYR A 391 11.68 -17.35 -3.17
CA TYR A 391 10.98 -18.38 -3.93
C TYR A 391 10.60 -17.91 -5.33
N SER A 392 10.74 -18.80 -6.32
CA SER A 392 10.44 -18.53 -7.74
C SER A 392 9.01 -18.03 -7.99
N GLY A 393 8.05 -18.49 -7.19
CA GLY A 393 6.64 -18.15 -7.30
C GLY A 393 6.39 -16.64 -7.20
N TYR A 394 7.12 -15.94 -6.32
CA TYR A 394 7.02 -14.48 -6.21
C TYR A 394 7.46 -13.79 -7.50
N PHE A 395 8.61 -14.19 -8.07
CA PHE A 395 9.11 -13.61 -9.31
C PHE A 395 8.16 -13.85 -10.49
N ILE A 396 7.56 -15.04 -10.57
CA ILE A 396 6.58 -15.36 -11.62
C ILE A 396 5.34 -14.48 -11.47
N CYS A 397 4.79 -14.38 -10.25
CA CYS A 397 3.61 -13.56 -9.97
C CYS A 397 3.84 -12.08 -10.34
N PHE A 398 4.93 -11.47 -9.87
CA PHE A 398 5.22 -10.05 -10.16
C PHE A 398 5.63 -9.80 -11.62
N SER A 399 6.20 -10.81 -12.30
CA SER A 399 6.46 -10.73 -13.74
C SER A 399 5.15 -10.75 -14.54
N LEU A 400 4.22 -11.63 -14.17
CA LEU A 400 2.87 -11.63 -14.75
C LEU A 400 2.17 -10.31 -14.50
N GLU A 401 2.24 -9.75 -13.28
CA GLU A 401 1.69 -8.43 -12.98
C GLU A 401 2.23 -7.35 -13.95
N TYR A 402 3.55 -7.32 -14.19
CA TYR A 402 4.14 -6.37 -15.14
C TYR A 402 3.56 -6.54 -16.56
N VAL A 403 3.56 -7.78 -17.05
CA VAL A 403 3.12 -8.10 -18.42
C VAL A 403 1.63 -7.84 -18.59
N ASP A 404 0.81 -8.22 -17.62
CA ASP A 404 -0.64 -7.98 -17.59
C ASP A 404 -0.95 -6.48 -17.60
N ILE A 405 -0.28 -5.69 -16.74
CA ILE A 405 -0.48 -4.23 -16.68
C ILE A 405 -0.06 -3.55 -17.99
N GLU A 406 1.06 -3.95 -18.58
CA GLU A 406 1.53 -3.37 -19.85
C GLU A 406 0.61 -3.75 -21.02
N THR A 407 0.11 -4.99 -21.03
CA THR A 407 -0.88 -5.47 -21.98
C THR A 407 -2.19 -4.70 -21.85
N GLU A 408 -2.72 -4.55 -20.64
CA GLU A 408 -3.92 -3.75 -20.37
C GLU A 408 -3.76 -2.31 -20.89
N LYS A 409 -2.65 -1.65 -20.55
CA LYS A 409 -2.39 -0.26 -20.98
C LYS A 409 -2.42 -0.09 -22.49
N ARG A 410 -1.90 -1.07 -23.24
CA ARG A 410 -1.88 -1.05 -24.71
C ARG A 410 -3.26 -1.28 -25.29
N TRP A 411 -3.96 -2.31 -24.80
CA TRP A 411 -5.27 -2.67 -25.30
C TRP A 411 -6.35 -1.64 -24.94
N VAL A 412 -6.29 -1.01 -23.77
CA VAL A 412 -7.16 0.11 -23.40
C VAL A 412 -7.01 1.25 -24.40
N LYS A 413 -5.77 1.63 -24.77
CA LYS A 413 -5.52 2.68 -25.78
C LYS A 413 -5.98 2.26 -27.17
N ARG A 414 -5.76 1.01 -27.57
CA ARG A 414 -6.19 0.47 -28.87
C ARG A 414 -7.70 0.43 -29.01
N LEU A 415 -8.40 0.06 -27.94
CA LEU A 415 -9.86 -0.08 -27.90
C LEU A 415 -10.59 1.22 -27.56
N GLU A 416 -9.89 2.25 -27.07
CA GLU A 416 -10.46 3.56 -26.69
C GLU A 416 -11.45 4.12 -27.72
N PRO A 417 -11.19 4.10 -29.05
CA PRO A 417 -12.13 4.65 -30.03
C PRO A 417 -13.49 3.95 -30.06
N TYR A 418 -13.53 2.68 -29.66
CA TYR A 418 -14.75 1.85 -29.64
C TYR A 418 -15.44 1.89 -28.29
N THR A 419 -14.67 1.99 -27.21
CA THR A 419 -15.20 1.98 -25.84
C THR A 419 -15.67 3.35 -25.40
N LYS A 420 -14.98 4.44 -25.78
CA LYS A 420 -15.32 5.81 -25.36
C LYS A 420 -16.77 6.23 -25.67
N PRO A 421 -17.36 5.93 -26.85
CA PRO A 421 -18.77 6.25 -27.12
C PRO A 421 -19.76 5.54 -26.19
N LEU A 422 -19.41 4.37 -25.63
CA LEU A 422 -20.26 3.62 -24.71
C LEU A 422 -20.46 4.34 -23.37
N TYR A 423 -19.55 5.25 -23.01
CA TYR A 423 -19.51 5.98 -21.75
C TYR A 423 -19.90 7.45 -21.87
N ASP A 424 -20.40 7.88 -23.03
CA ASP A 424 -20.97 9.23 -23.20
C ASP A 424 -22.28 9.35 -22.39
N SER A 425 -22.36 10.37 -21.54
CA SER A 425 -23.53 10.64 -20.69
C SER A 425 -24.78 10.94 -21.51
N LYS A 426 -24.63 11.46 -22.74
CA LYS A 426 -25.77 11.77 -23.63
C LYS A 426 -26.49 10.54 -24.18
N ASN A 427 -25.86 9.36 -24.13
CA ASN A 427 -26.37 8.13 -24.75
C ASN A 427 -26.56 6.98 -23.74
N GLU A 428 -26.79 7.31 -22.47
CA GLU A 428 -26.74 6.36 -21.36
C GLU A 428 -27.71 5.17 -21.50
N LEU A 429 -28.96 5.41 -21.92
CA LEU A 429 -29.96 4.35 -22.08
C LEU A 429 -29.65 3.43 -23.27
N LYS A 430 -29.17 4.01 -24.38
CA LYS A 430 -28.87 3.29 -25.63
C LYS A 430 -27.75 2.27 -25.45
N TYR A 431 -26.72 2.61 -24.67
CA TYR A 431 -25.56 1.74 -24.47
C TYR A 431 -25.56 0.99 -23.14
N LYS A 432 -26.66 1.03 -22.35
CA LYS A 432 -26.71 0.41 -21.01
C LYS A 432 -26.28 -1.06 -21.01
N THR A 433 -26.87 -1.88 -21.90
CA THR A 433 -26.58 -3.31 -21.99
C THR A 433 -25.14 -3.57 -22.44
N ILE A 434 -24.68 -2.90 -23.50
CA ILE A 434 -23.33 -3.07 -24.03
C ILE A 434 -22.28 -2.60 -23.02
N ARG A 435 -22.54 -1.49 -22.31
CA ARG A 435 -21.70 -0.98 -21.21
C ARG A 435 -21.63 -1.99 -20.07
N GLY A 436 -22.75 -2.63 -19.72
CA GLY A 436 -22.79 -3.70 -18.72
C GLY A 436 -21.95 -4.91 -19.13
N LEU A 437 -22.10 -5.39 -20.36
CA LEU A 437 -21.30 -6.49 -20.92
C LEU A 437 -19.81 -6.15 -20.97
N HIS A 438 -19.46 -4.94 -21.40
CA HIS A 438 -18.07 -4.47 -21.40
C HIS A 438 -17.48 -4.44 -19.98
N LYS A 439 -18.21 -3.89 -18.99
CA LYS A 439 -17.77 -3.90 -17.59
C LYS A 439 -17.58 -5.32 -17.05
N PHE A 440 -18.52 -6.22 -17.35
CA PHE A 440 -18.43 -7.62 -16.95
C PHE A 440 -17.22 -8.31 -17.59
N ALA A 441 -17.00 -8.12 -18.90
CA ALA A 441 -15.85 -8.67 -19.60
C ALA A 441 -14.53 -8.15 -19.03
N CYS A 442 -14.43 -6.85 -18.73
CA CYS A 442 -13.26 -6.26 -18.09
C CYS A 442 -13.03 -6.81 -16.67
N TRP A 443 -14.08 -6.91 -15.85
CA TRP A 443 -14.02 -7.50 -14.51
C TRP A 443 -13.60 -8.96 -14.55
N PHE A 444 -14.21 -9.76 -15.42
CA PHE A 444 -13.89 -11.16 -15.56
C PHE A 444 -12.46 -11.36 -16.06
N GLY A 445 -12.06 -10.62 -17.11
CA GLY A 445 -10.70 -10.68 -17.66
C GLY A 445 -9.62 -10.31 -16.65
N GLN A 446 -9.79 -9.21 -15.90
CA GLN A 446 -8.81 -8.83 -14.89
C GLN A 446 -8.74 -9.87 -13.76
N THR A 447 -9.88 -10.41 -13.31
CA THR A 447 -9.88 -11.37 -12.18
C THR A 447 -9.25 -12.69 -12.62
N CYS A 448 -9.44 -13.09 -13.88
CA CYS A 448 -8.70 -14.21 -14.46
C CYS A 448 -7.19 -13.98 -14.40
N GLY A 449 -6.70 -12.82 -14.84
CA GLY A 449 -5.27 -12.48 -14.75
C GLY A 449 -4.75 -12.50 -13.31
N LEU A 450 -5.42 -11.76 -12.41
CA LEU A 450 -5.05 -11.66 -11.00
C LEU A 450 -5.00 -13.03 -10.30
N HIS A 451 -6.09 -13.80 -10.38
CA HIS A 451 -6.19 -15.08 -9.68
C HIS A 451 -5.25 -16.14 -10.28
N TYR A 452 -5.01 -16.09 -11.60
CA TYR A 452 -4.04 -16.97 -12.26
C TYR A 452 -2.60 -16.66 -11.83
N ALA A 453 -2.21 -15.38 -11.76
CA ALA A 453 -0.89 -14.97 -11.27
C ALA A 453 -0.68 -15.37 -9.81
N MET A 454 -1.72 -15.21 -8.97
CA MET A 454 -1.68 -15.53 -7.54
C MET A 454 -1.39 -17.01 -7.23
N VAL A 455 -1.71 -17.93 -8.15
CA VAL A 455 -1.37 -19.37 -7.98
C VAL A 455 0.13 -19.56 -7.77
N SER A 456 0.96 -18.84 -8.54
CA SER A 456 2.42 -18.93 -8.37
C SER A 456 2.89 -18.35 -7.05
N PHE A 457 2.28 -17.26 -6.59
CA PHE A 457 2.57 -16.63 -5.31
C PHE A 457 2.29 -17.57 -4.13
N GLU A 458 1.20 -18.32 -4.18
CA GLU A 458 0.79 -19.23 -3.10
C GLU A 458 1.55 -20.57 -3.11
N LEU A 459 1.93 -21.07 -4.29
CA LEU A 459 2.65 -22.35 -4.40
C LEU A 459 4.16 -22.24 -4.12
N LEU A 460 4.73 -21.04 -4.18
CA LEU A 460 6.12 -20.69 -3.87
C LEU A 460 7.18 -21.36 -4.78
N LYS A 461 7.28 -22.69 -4.76
CA LYS A 461 8.37 -23.45 -5.40
C LYS A 461 8.13 -23.73 -6.88
N TRP A 462 9.22 -23.77 -7.64
CA TRP A 462 9.21 -23.92 -9.09
C TRP A 462 8.49 -25.20 -9.56
N ASP A 463 8.78 -26.34 -8.93
CA ASP A 463 8.18 -27.64 -9.24
C ASP A 463 6.66 -27.64 -9.04
N LYS A 464 6.18 -27.05 -7.93
CA LYS A 464 4.75 -26.90 -7.63
C LYS A 464 4.09 -25.97 -8.66
N VAL A 465 4.71 -24.83 -8.96
CA VAL A 465 4.19 -23.87 -9.94
C VAL A 465 4.09 -24.47 -11.34
N VAL A 466 5.14 -25.15 -11.80
CA VAL A 466 5.15 -25.82 -13.10
C VAL A 466 4.09 -26.91 -13.18
N THR A 467 3.93 -27.70 -12.12
CA THR A 467 2.88 -28.75 -12.06
C THR A 467 1.49 -28.14 -12.23
N ALA A 468 1.19 -27.09 -11.46
CA ALA A 468 -0.09 -26.39 -11.55
C ALA A 468 -0.32 -25.77 -12.95
N TYR A 469 0.66 -25.07 -13.53
CA TYR A 469 0.48 -24.44 -14.84
C TYR A 469 0.49 -25.40 -16.02
N ASN A 470 1.23 -26.52 -15.95
CA ASN A 470 1.15 -27.60 -16.94
C ASN A 470 -0.26 -28.18 -17.02
N SER A 471 -0.95 -28.32 -15.88
CA SER A 471 -2.33 -28.84 -15.84
C SER A 471 -3.32 -27.99 -16.66
N VAL A 472 -3.04 -26.70 -16.87
CA VAL A 472 -3.87 -25.78 -17.65
C VAL A 472 -3.13 -25.28 -18.91
N TYR A 473 -2.09 -25.99 -19.33
CA TYR A 473 -1.31 -25.71 -20.53
C TYR A 473 -0.78 -24.26 -20.62
N TRP A 474 -0.42 -23.66 -19.47
CA TRP A 474 0.12 -22.29 -19.41
C TRP A 474 -0.77 -21.23 -20.06
N ILE A 475 -2.09 -21.49 -20.16
CA ILE A 475 -3.03 -20.65 -20.92
C ILE A 475 -3.02 -19.17 -20.52
N GLY A 476 -2.89 -18.82 -19.24
CA GLY A 476 -2.81 -17.43 -18.81
C GLY A 476 -1.57 -16.71 -19.37
N HIS A 477 -0.41 -17.37 -19.36
CA HIS A 477 0.81 -16.86 -19.99
C HIS A 477 0.63 -16.72 -21.49
N ILE A 478 0.13 -17.76 -22.17
CA ILE A 478 -0.08 -17.76 -23.62
C ILE A 478 -0.99 -16.60 -24.02
N VAL A 479 -2.12 -16.41 -23.33
CA VAL A 479 -3.08 -15.34 -23.60
C VAL A 479 -2.44 -13.97 -23.46
N VAL A 480 -1.79 -13.66 -22.33
CA VAL A 480 -1.24 -12.33 -22.11
C VAL A 480 -0.09 -12.00 -23.08
N PHE A 481 0.82 -12.95 -23.33
CA PHE A 481 1.91 -12.73 -24.29
C PHE A 481 1.40 -12.61 -25.72
N THR A 482 0.40 -13.43 -26.12
CA THR A 482 -0.22 -13.30 -27.44
C THR A 482 -0.87 -11.93 -27.61
N LEU A 483 -1.61 -11.44 -26.60
CA LEU A 483 -2.20 -10.10 -26.64
C LEU A 483 -1.14 -9.01 -26.72
N LEU A 484 -0.03 -9.14 -25.98
CA LEU A 484 1.08 -8.18 -26.03
C LEU A 484 1.73 -8.14 -27.41
N PHE A 485 2.07 -9.30 -27.98
CA PHE A 485 2.69 -9.40 -29.31
C PHE A 485 1.73 -8.99 -30.43
N ALA A 486 0.45 -9.34 -30.33
CA ALA A 486 -0.57 -8.90 -31.27
C ALA A 486 -0.66 -7.38 -31.32
N ASP A 487 -0.61 -6.67 -30.19
CA ASP A 487 -0.55 -5.20 -30.19
C ASP A 487 0.69 -4.65 -30.90
N MET A 488 1.83 -5.33 -30.82
CA MET A 488 3.07 -4.90 -31.47
C MET A 488 3.01 -5.02 -32.99
N ILE A 489 2.30 -6.03 -33.51
CA ILE A 489 2.20 -6.33 -34.95
C ILE A 489 1.04 -5.57 -35.59
N LEU A 490 -0.10 -5.46 -34.89
CA LEU A 490 -1.31 -4.86 -35.44
C LEU A 490 -1.10 -3.36 -35.73
N PRO A 491 -1.53 -2.87 -36.91
CA PRO A 491 -1.31 -1.50 -37.33
C PRO A 491 -1.85 -0.53 -36.27
N LYS A 492 -1.02 0.44 -35.90
CA LYS A 492 -1.43 1.53 -35.02
C LYS A 492 -2.37 2.43 -35.81
N ARG A 493 -3.60 2.64 -35.32
CA ARG A 493 -4.52 3.59 -35.95
C ARG A 493 -3.87 4.97 -35.93
N ARG A 494 -3.76 5.63 -37.09
CA ARG A 494 -3.34 7.04 -37.18
C ARG A 494 -4.36 7.87 -36.39
N THR A 495 -4.00 8.30 -35.19
CA THR A 495 -4.73 9.37 -34.51
C THR A 495 -4.46 10.65 -35.29
N LYS A 496 -5.51 11.35 -35.74
CA LYS A 496 -5.36 12.73 -36.23
C LYS A 496 -4.73 13.50 -35.06
N LYS A 497 -3.51 14.03 -35.25
CA LYS A 497 -2.92 14.98 -34.30
C LYS A 497 -3.90 16.15 -34.18
N THR A 498 -4.59 16.24 -33.06
CA THR A 498 -5.26 17.49 -32.69
C THR A 498 -4.15 18.45 -32.34
N GLU A 499 -3.86 19.40 -33.23
CA GLU A 499 -2.95 20.51 -32.95
C GLU A 499 -3.52 21.27 -31.74
N LYS A 500 -2.89 21.11 -30.57
CA LYS A 500 -3.14 22.00 -29.44
C LYS A 500 -2.47 23.33 -29.78
N ILE A 501 -3.27 24.29 -30.24
CA ILE A 501 -2.87 25.70 -30.25
C ILE A 501 -2.83 26.12 -28.78
N ILE A 502 -1.64 26.33 -28.25
CA ILE A 502 -1.44 26.94 -26.93
C ILE A 502 -1.28 28.43 -27.20
N SER A 503 -2.25 29.25 -26.79
CA SER A 503 -2.06 30.70 -26.69
C SER A 503 -1.21 30.99 -25.46
N LEU A 504 0.00 31.50 -25.67
CA LEU A 504 0.83 32.04 -24.61
C LEU A 504 0.38 33.46 -24.32
N ASP A 505 -0.42 33.65 -23.27
CA ASP A 505 -0.61 34.98 -22.68
C ASP A 505 0.54 35.23 -21.71
N GLU A 506 1.62 35.82 -22.22
CA GLU A 506 2.75 36.25 -21.40
C GLU A 506 2.45 37.64 -20.81
N LYS A 507 2.12 37.71 -19.52
CA LYS A 507 2.10 38.98 -18.78
C LYS A 507 3.54 39.42 -18.53
N VAL A 508 4.08 40.25 -19.41
CA VAL A 508 5.28 41.03 -19.13
C VAL A 508 4.86 42.36 -18.51
N ASN A 509 5.22 42.52 -17.23
CA ASN A 509 5.19 43.80 -16.55
C ASN A 509 6.35 44.65 -17.11
N ASN A 510 6.05 45.72 -17.85
CA ASN A 510 6.80 46.96 -17.82
C ASN A 510 6.06 48.09 -18.54
N ASN A 511 6.13 49.27 -17.94
CA ASN A 511 5.51 50.51 -18.38
C ASN A 511 5.97 50.94 -19.80
N VAL A 512 5.05 51.63 -20.48
CA VAL A 512 5.21 52.53 -21.65
C VAL A 512 5.07 51.89 -23.04
N ASN A 513 3.96 52.24 -23.69
CA ASN A 513 3.64 52.31 -25.14
C ASN A 513 3.66 51.06 -26.06
N ASN A 514 2.48 50.83 -26.66
CA ASN A 514 2.16 50.28 -27.98
C ASN A 514 2.51 48.83 -28.38
N GLY A 515 1.46 48.13 -28.89
CA GLY A 515 1.56 47.17 -29.98
C GLY A 515 1.28 45.71 -29.63
N TYR A 516 0.08 45.21 -29.98
CA TYR A 516 -0.20 43.77 -29.99
C TYR A 516 0.56 43.13 -31.17
N VAL A 517 1.54 42.26 -30.88
CA VAL A 517 2.16 41.38 -31.88
C VAL A 517 1.61 39.96 -31.67
N ASN A 518 0.67 39.55 -32.51
CA ASN A 518 0.20 38.17 -32.59
C ASN A 518 1.26 37.30 -33.28
N GLY A 519 2.10 36.62 -32.49
CA GLY A 519 3.04 35.61 -32.98
C GLY A 519 2.61 34.20 -32.56
N THR A 520 2.28 33.34 -33.52
CA THR A 520 2.10 31.89 -33.28
C THR A 520 3.40 31.17 -33.64
N THR A 521 4.04 30.52 -32.67
CA THR A 521 5.25 29.71 -32.94
C THR A 521 4.92 28.23 -32.80
N LYS A 522 5.21 27.44 -33.85
CA LYS A 522 5.01 25.99 -33.87
C LYS A 522 6.18 25.29 -33.19
N VAL A 523 5.94 24.65 -32.05
CA VAL A 523 6.94 23.78 -31.39
C VAL A 523 6.64 22.31 -31.75
N LYS A 524 7.62 21.63 -32.37
CA LYS A 524 7.61 20.17 -32.55
C LYS A 524 8.07 19.53 -31.23
N GLU A 525 7.22 18.76 -30.57
CA GLU A 525 7.67 17.81 -29.54
C GLU A 525 8.45 16.67 -30.22
N GLN A 526 9.69 16.44 -29.76
CA GLN A 526 10.51 15.25 -30.03
C GLN A 526 10.14 14.11 -29.08
#